data_AF-A0A226NDU0-F1
#
_entry.id   AF-A0A226NDU0-F1
#
_cell.length_a   1.000
_cell.length_b   1.000
_cell.length_c   1.000
_cell.angle_alpha   90.00
_cell.angle_beta   90.00
_cell.angle_gamma   90.00
#
_symmetry.space_group_name_H-M   'P 1'
#
loop_
_entity.id
_entity.type
_entity.pdbx_description
1 polymer ?
#
loop_
_entity_poly.entity_id
_entity_poly.type
_entity_poly.pdbx_seq_one_letter_code
_entity_poly.pdbx_strand_id
1 'polypeptide(L)'
;MVKETEYYDILQVKPTASSEEIKRAYRKLALKYHPDKNPSEGERFKLISQAYEVLSDPKKRDLYDQGGEQAIKEGGLSGGSFSSPMDIFDMFFGGGGRMNRERRGKNVVHQLGVSLEDLYNGVTRKLALQKNVICGKCEGMKDGQKIVFHGEGDQEPDLEPGDVIIVLDQKDHGVFQRRGHDLVTKMRIQLSEALCGFKKTIETLDNRVLVISSRPGEVIKHGDLKCIYNEGMPIYKSPMDKGSLIIQFLVQFPEQHWLPRDKLNMLEALLPPREDVMITDEMDQVDLEDFDPSEQTYRNSGGEAYEEDEEGPRTGVQCQTS
;
A
#
# COMPACT_ATOMS: atom_id res chain seq x y z
N MET A 1 -6.19 -17.23 -58.45
CA MET A 1 -7.61 -17.60 -58.27
C MET A 1 -7.73 -18.22 -56.89
N VAL A 2 -8.78 -17.87 -56.16
CA VAL A 2 -9.01 -18.35 -54.78
C VAL A 2 -9.53 -19.79 -54.85
N LYS A 3 -9.04 -20.66 -53.97
CA LYS A 3 -9.42 -22.09 -53.94
C LYS A 3 -10.88 -22.32 -53.53
N GLU A 4 -11.40 -21.54 -52.59
CA GLU A 4 -12.79 -21.59 -52.10
C GLU A 4 -13.36 -20.18 -51.90
N THR A 5 -14.64 -19.98 -52.21
CA THR A 5 -15.30 -18.66 -52.07
C THR A 5 -16.24 -18.56 -50.87
N GLU A 6 -16.38 -19.61 -50.07
CA GLU A 6 -17.43 -19.72 -49.05
C GLU A 6 -17.42 -18.59 -48.02
N TYR A 7 -16.26 -18.20 -47.48
CA TYR A 7 -16.18 -17.07 -46.55
C TYR A 7 -16.46 -15.71 -47.21
N TYR A 8 -16.14 -15.57 -48.49
CA TYR A 8 -16.49 -14.37 -49.27
C TYR A 8 -17.99 -14.31 -49.55
N ASP A 9 -18.61 -15.46 -49.83
CA ASP A 9 -20.05 -15.59 -50.07
C ASP A 9 -20.87 -15.32 -48.79
N ILE A 10 -20.40 -15.82 -47.63
CA ILE A 10 -20.99 -15.55 -46.31
C ILE A 10 -20.97 -14.04 -45.99
N LEU A 11 -19.85 -13.37 -46.26
CA LEU A 11 -19.72 -11.92 -46.07
C LEU A 11 -20.33 -11.10 -47.23
N GLN A 12 -20.84 -11.74 -48.28
CA GLN A 12 -21.43 -11.10 -49.46
C GLN A 12 -20.46 -10.13 -50.17
N VAL A 13 -19.19 -10.52 -50.26
CA VAL A 13 -18.11 -9.74 -50.90
C VAL A 13 -17.43 -10.57 -51.99
N LYS A 14 -16.78 -9.89 -52.94
CA LYS A 14 -15.99 -10.59 -53.98
C LYS A 14 -14.65 -11.06 -53.41
N PRO A 15 -14.01 -12.11 -53.96
CA PRO A 15 -12.68 -12.54 -53.54
C PRO A 15 -11.60 -11.45 -53.70
N THR A 16 -11.83 -10.48 -54.60
CA THR A 16 -10.97 -9.31 -54.81
C THR A 16 -11.27 -8.14 -53.86
N ALA A 17 -12.16 -8.31 -52.87
CA ALA A 17 -12.58 -7.23 -51.98
C ALA A 17 -11.43 -6.74 -51.09
N SER A 18 -11.38 -5.44 -50.87
CA SER A 18 -10.43 -4.82 -49.94
C SER A 18 -10.75 -5.18 -48.48
N SER A 19 -9.77 -5.04 -47.59
CA SER A 19 -9.97 -5.24 -46.14
C SER A 19 -11.06 -4.33 -45.57
N GLU A 20 -11.18 -3.11 -46.09
CA GLU A 20 -12.23 -2.15 -45.70
C GLU A 20 -13.63 -2.59 -46.17
N GLU A 21 -13.75 -3.19 -47.36
CA GLU A 21 -15.02 -3.74 -47.85
C GLU A 21 -15.47 -4.95 -47.02
N ILE A 22 -14.54 -5.86 -46.69
CA ILE A 22 -14.78 -7.01 -45.81
C ILE A 22 -15.26 -6.55 -44.44
N LYS A 23 -14.60 -5.54 -43.86
CA LYS A 23 -14.97 -4.93 -42.58
C LYS A 23 -16.31 -4.20 -42.62
N ARG A 24 -16.65 -3.54 -43.73
CA ARG A 24 -17.95 -2.89 -43.93
C ARG A 24 -19.07 -3.92 -44.08
N ALA A 25 -18.82 -5.01 -44.79
CA ALA A 25 -19.79 -6.07 -44.99
C ALA A 25 -20.07 -6.85 -43.69
N TYR A 26 -19.01 -7.19 -42.93
CA TYR A 26 -19.13 -7.77 -41.60
C TYR A 26 -20.01 -6.91 -40.68
N ARG A 27 -19.74 -5.59 -40.58
CA ARG A 27 -20.57 -4.68 -39.79
C ARG A 27 -22.05 -4.76 -40.13
N LYS A 28 -22.37 -4.72 -41.43
CA LYS A 28 -23.74 -4.73 -41.91
C LYS A 28 -24.46 -6.03 -41.55
N LEU A 29 -23.77 -7.16 -41.67
CA LEU A 29 -24.31 -8.49 -41.40
C LEU A 29 -24.39 -8.78 -39.89
N ALA A 30 -23.38 -8.36 -39.10
CA ALA A 30 -23.36 -8.51 -37.65
C ALA A 30 -24.50 -7.73 -36.97
N LEU A 31 -24.82 -6.53 -37.45
CA LEU A 31 -25.99 -5.77 -36.98
C LEU A 31 -27.33 -6.44 -37.34
N LYS A 32 -27.39 -7.07 -38.52
CA LYS A 32 -28.62 -7.70 -39.04
C LYS A 32 -28.93 -9.02 -38.31
N TYR A 33 -27.91 -9.82 -38.04
CA TYR A 33 -28.04 -11.14 -37.42
C TYR A 33 -27.62 -11.15 -35.94
N HIS A 34 -27.67 -10.00 -35.28
CA HIS A 34 -27.29 -9.89 -33.87
C HIS A 34 -28.14 -10.82 -32.98
N PRO A 35 -27.55 -11.63 -32.09
CA PRO A 35 -28.27 -12.58 -31.25
C PRO A 35 -29.40 -11.97 -30.43
N ASP A 36 -29.23 -10.75 -29.89
CA ASP A 36 -30.27 -10.06 -29.12
C ASP A 36 -31.48 -9.64 -29.96
N LYS A 37 -31.28 -9.34 -31.26
CA LYS A 37 -32.35 -8.91 -32.16
C LYS A 37 -32.99 -10.08 -32.90
N ASN A 38 -32.23 -11.14 -33.14
CA ASN A 38 -32.65 -12.34 -33.84
C ASN A 38 -32.10 -13.61 -33.15
N PRO A 39 -32.69 -14.04 -32.02
CA PRO A 39 -32.21 -15.20 -31.26
C PRO A 39 -32.23 -16.52 -32.04
N SER A 40 -33.06 -16.64 -33.07
CA SER A 40 -33.19 -17.85 -33.91
C SER A 40 -32.12 -17.97 -35.01
N GLU A 41 -31.36 -16.91 -35.30
CA GLU A 41 -30.38 -16.85 -36.39
C GLU A 41 -28.93 -16.82 -35.87
N GLY A 42 -28.72 -17.26 -34.62
CA GLY A 42 -27.42 -17.27 -33.97
C GLY A 42 -26.36 -18.11 -34.69
N GLU A 43 -26.75 -19.16 -35.42
CA GLU A 43 -25.84 -19.95 -36.24
C GLU A 43 -25.26 -19.16 -37.42
N ARG A 44 -26.08 -18.31 -38.07
CA ARG A 44 -25.58 -17.42 -39.13
C ARG A 44 -24.59 -16.40 -38.60
N PHE A 45 -24.84 -15.86 -37.40
CA PHE A 45 -23.92 -14.92 -36.77
C PHE A 45 -22.54 -15.54 -36.48
N LYS A 46 -22.52 -16.82 -36.06
CA LYS A 46 -21.27 -17.58 -35.87
C LYS A 46 -20.48 -17.71 -37.17
N LEU A 47 -21.14 -18.10 -38.26
CA LEU A 47 -20.51 -18.23 -39.58
C LEU A 47 -19.98 -16.90 -40.11
N ILE A 48 -20.74 -15.81 -39.95
CA ILE A 48 -20.32 -14.44 -40.33
C ILE A 48 -19.07 -14.01 -39.55
N SER A 49 -19.01 -14.34 -38.26
CA SER A 49 -17.87 -14.00 -37.39
C SER A 49 -16.63 -14.82 -37.75
N GLN A 50 -16.78 -16.12 -38.01
CA GLN A 50 -15.70 -16.99 -38.45
C GLN A 50 -15.13 -16.54 -39.81
N ALA A 51 -16.00 -16.22 -40.77
CA ALA A 51 -15.58 -15.71 -42.08
C ALA A 51 -14.78 -14.40 -41.94
N TYR A 52 -15.21 -13.49 -41.05
CA TYR A 52 -14.47 -12.25 -40.80
C TYR A 52 -13.13 -12.49 -40.10
N GLU A 53 -13.05 -13.41 -39.14
CA GLU A 53 -11.79 -13.73 -38.46
C GLU A 53 -10.70 -14.18 -39.44
N VAL A 54 -11.07 -15.00 -40.43
CA VAL A 54 -10.15 -15.50 -41.44
C VAL A 54 -9.83 -14.43 -42.49
N LEU A 55 -10.82 -13.68 -42.98
CA LEU A 55 -10.64 -12.72 -44.07
C LEU A 55 -10.11 -11.34 -43.62
N SER A 56 -10.16 -11.03 -42.31
CA SER A 56 -9.67 -9.76 -41.77
C SER A 56 -8.15 -9.73 -41.56
N ASP A 57 -7.52 -10.87 -41.28
CA ASP A 57 -6.07 -10.98 -41.14
C ASP A 57 -5.44 -11.30 -42.51
N PRO A 58 -4.51 -10.47 -43.02
CA PRO A 58 -3.87 -10.70 -44.32
C PRO A 58 -3.21 -12.08 -44.45
N LYS A 59 -2.64 -12.63 -43.38
CA LYS A 59 -1.97 -13.94 -43.39
C LYS A 59 -2.98 -15.08 -43.40
N LYS A 60 -4.06 -14.99 -42.60
CA LYS A 60 -5.12 -16.01 -42.59
C LYS A 60 -5.89 -15.99 -43.91
N ARG A 61 -6.12 -14.81 -44.49
CA ARG A 61 -6.74 -14.66 -45.80
C ARG A 61 -5.91 -15.32 -46.91
N ASP A 62 -4.60 -15.09 -46.93
CA ASP A 62 -3.72 -15.70 -47.94
C ASP A 62 -3.69 -17.24 -47.80
N LEU A 63 -3.64 -17.75 -46.56
CA LEU A 63 -3.74 -19.19 -46.29
C LEU A 63 -5.06 -19.78 -46.76
N TYR A 64 -6.17 -19.09 -46.53
CA TYR A 64 -7.48 -19.50 -47.02
C TYR A 64 -7.57 -19.43 -48.55
N ASP A 65 -7.01 -18.39 -49.16
CA ASP A 65 -7.06 -18.19 -50.61
C ASP A 65 -6.28 -19.27 -51.37
N GLN A 66 -5.17 -19.75 -50.80
CA GLN A 66 -4.34 -20.82 -51.36
C GLN A 66 -4.83 -22.22 -50.98
N GLY A 67 -5.33 -22.38 -49.76
CA GLY A 67 -5.51 -23.68 -49.11
C GLY A 67 -6.96 -24.11 -48.82
N GLY A 68 -7.92 -23.19 -48.88
CA GLY A 68 -9.32 -23.44 -48.50
C GLY A 68 -9.51 -23.59 -46.99
N GLU A 69 -10.70 -23.96 -46.55
CA GLU A 69 -11.05 -24.11 -45.14
C GLU A 69 -10.18 -25.14 -44.41
N GLN A 70 -9.77 -26.21 -45.12
CA GLN A 70 -8.91 -27.26 -44.59
C GLN A 70 -7.52 -26.75 -44.17
N ALA A 71 -6.95 -25.78 -44.90
CA ALA A 71 -5.65 -25.22 -44.55
C ALA A 71 -5.68 -24.37 -43.27
N ILE A 72 -6.83 -23.75 -42.96
CA ILE A 72 -7.04 -23.03 -41.70
C ILE A 72 -7.20 -24.01 -40.53
N LYS A 73 -7.85 -25.17 -40.75
CA LYS A 73 -8.04 -26.22 -39.75
C LYS A 73 -6.74 -27.00 -39.45
N GLU A 74 -5.93 -27.31 -40.46
CA GLU A 74 -4.68 -28.06 -40.31
C GLU A 74 -3.49 -27.18 -39.86
N GLY A 75 -3.55 -25.87 -40.15
CA GLY A 75 -2.47 -24.91 -39.83
C GLY A 75 -2.30 -24.57 -38.34
N GLY A 76 -2.98 -25.24 -37.41
CA GLY A 76 -2.74 -25.10 -35.96
C GLY A 76 -2.95 -23.70 -35.39
N LEU A 77 -3.63 -22.81 -36.11
CA LEU A 77 -3.88 -21.41 -35.71
C LEU A 77 -5.22 -21.22 -34.95
N SER A 78 -5.90 -22.33 -34.59
CA SER A 78 -7.09 -22.37 -33.72
C SER A 78 -6.72 -22.29 -32.23
N GLY A 79 -5.78 -21.42 -31.88
CA GLY A 79 -5.10 -21.47 -30.59
C GLY A 79 -4.68 -20.10 -30.10
N GLY A 80 -5.64 -19.27 -29.73
CA GLY A 80 -5.40 -18.11 -28.88
C GLY A 80 -6.16 -16.86 -29.28
N SER A 81 -7.02 -16.40 -28.37
CA SER A 81 -7.56 -15.04 -28.29
C SER A 81 -8.83 -14.75 -29.08
N PHE A 82 -9.95 -15.45 -28.83
CA PHE A 82 -11.32 -14.91 -28.72
C PHE A 82 -12.26 -16.04 -28.27
N SER A 83 -12.67 -16.07 -26.99
CA SER A 83 -13.46 -17.18 -26.43
C SER A 83 -14.97 -17.10 -26.71
N SER A 84 -15.44 -16.07 -27.42
CA SER A 84 -16.82 -16.00 -27.91
C SER A 84 -16.93 -15.06 -29.12
N PRO A 85 -17.72 -15.40 -30.16
CA PRO A 85 -18.08 -14.49 -31.24
C PRO A 85 -18.69 -13.14 -30.78
N MET A 86 -19.17 -13.05 -29.53
CA MET A 86 -19.61 -11.80 -28.90
C MET A 86 -18.43 -10.86 -28.54
N ASP A 87 -17.26 -11.39 -28.16
CA ASP A 87 -16.11 -10.58 -27.69
C ASP A 87 -15.49 -9.75 -28.83
N ILE A 88 -15.58 -10.24 -30.07
CA ILE A 88 -15.11 -9.54 -31.28
C ILE A 88 -16.06 -8.39 -31.64
N PHE A 89 -17.37 -8.56 -31.40
CA PHE A 89 -18.38 -7.54 -31.66
C PHE A 89 -18.28 -6.36 -30.67
N ASP A 90 -18.08 -6.64 -29.38
CA ASP A 90 -17.88 -5.62 -28.33
C ASP A 90 -16.67 -4.72 -28.62
N MET A 91 -15.62 -5.28 -29.23
CA MET A 91 -14.42 -4.52 -29.62
C MET A 91 -14.69 -3.51 -30.75
N PHE A 92 -15.71 -3.73 -31.58
CA PHE A 92 -15.90 -2.99 -32.83
C PHE A 92 -17.17 -2.12 -32.89
N PHE A 93 -18.23 -2.52 -32.19
CA PHE A 93 -19.48 -1.75 -32.05
C PHE A 93 -19.65 -1.11 -30.67
N GLY A 94 -18.86 -1.53 -29.67
CA GLY A 94 -18.84 -0.98 -28.32
C GLY A 94 -18.03 0.32 -28.20
N GLY A 95 -18.33 1.29 -29.05
CA GLY A 95 -17.72 2.62 -28.99
C GLY A 95 -17.83 3.24 -27.59
N GLY A 96 -16.68 3.39 -26.92
CA GLY A 96 -16.45 4.43 -25.92
C GLY A 96 -17.20 4.35 -24.59
N GLY A 97 -17.75 3.21 -24.20
CA GLY A 97 -18.39 3.02 -22.90
C GLY A 97 -17.65 1.98 -22.08
N ARG A 98 -16.89 2.42 -21.06
CA ARG A 98 -16.38 1.53 -20.00
C ARG A 98 -17.57 0.71 -19.45
N MET A 99 -17.70 -0.56 -19.84
CA MET A 99 -18.53 -1.50 -19.11
C MET A 99 -17.91 -1.68 -17.74
N ASN A 100 -18.44 -0.92 -16.79
CA ASN A 100 -18.41 -1.26 -15.39
C ASN A 100 -19.16 -2.58 -15.22
N ARG A 101 -18.49 -3.72 -15.45
CA ARG A 101 -18.91 -4.97 -14.80
C ARG A 101 -18.78 -4.67 -13.31
N GLU A 102 -19.89 -4.31 -12.68
CA GLU A 102 -19.96 -4.16 -11.23
C GLU A 102 -19.47 -5.48 -10.63
N ARG A 103 -18.28 -5.42 -10.03
CA ARG A 103 -17.65 -6.51 -9.33
C ARG A 103 -18.45 -6.77 -8.05
N ARG A 104 -19.60 -7.43 -8.16
CA ARG A 104 -20.41 -7.80 -7.00
C ARG A 104 -19.66 -8.85 -6.17
N GLY A 105 -19.56 -8.61 -4.87
CA GLY A 105 -18.99 -9.57 -3.92
C GLY A 105 -19.79 -10.87 -3.87
N LYS A 106 -19.15 -11.96 -3.42
CA LYS A 106 -19.83 -13.25 -3.21
C LYS A 106 -20.95 -13.09 -2.18
N ASN A 107 -22.10 -13.71 -2.43
CA ASN A 107 -23.18 -13.75 -1.45
C ASN A 107 -22.77 -14.58 -0.22
N VAL A 108 -23.23 -14.18 0.96
CA VAL A 108 -23.11 -14.96 2.20
C VAL A 108 -24.44 -15.63 2.46
N VAL A 109 -24.45 -16.97 2.62
CA VAL A 109 -25.65 -17.75 2.91
C VAL A 109 -25.54 -18.28 4.33
N HIS A 110 -26.47 -17.88 5.22
CA HIS A 110 -26.59 -18.43 6.56
C HIS A 110 -27.78 -19.37 6.64
N GLN A 111 -27.53 -20.63 7.00
CA GLN A 111 -28.60 -21.59 7.30
C GLN A 111 -29.02 -21.43 8.76
N LEU A 112 -30.25 -20.97 8.98
CA LEU A 112 -30.83 -20.85 10.32
C LEU A 112 -31.65 -22.10 10.62
N GLY A 113 -31.27 -22.85 11.66
CA GLY A 113 -32.09 -23.95 12.16
C GLY A 113 -33.32 -23.40 12.88
N VAL A 114 -34.51 -23.69 12.37
CA VAL A 114 -35.81 -23.33 12.97
C VAL A 114 -36.64 -24.57 13.22
N SER A 115 -37.33 -24.63 14.36
CA SER A 115 -38.31 -25.69 14.64
C SER A 115 -39.63 -25.42 13.90
N LEU A 116 -40.52 -26.41 13.84
CA LEU A 116 -41.86 -26.24 13.27
C LEU A 116 -42.69 -25.26 14.12
N GLU A 117 -42.51 -25.31 15.44
CA GLU A 117 -43.13 -24.40 16.40
C GLU A 117 -42.64 -22.97 16.23
N ASP A 118 -41.34 -22.78 15.97
CA ASP A 118 -40.74 -21.47 15.65
C ASP A 118 -41.28 -20.92 14.31
N LEU A 119 -41.50 -21.79 13.32
CA LEU A 119 -42.10 -21.41 12.03
C LEU A 119 -43.58 -21.00 12.19
N TYR A 120 -44.29 -21.60 13.16
CA TYR A 120 -45.70 -21.32 13.40
C TYR A 120 -45.92 -20.05 14.24
N ASN A 121 -45.11 -19.84 15.29
CA ASN A 121 -45.29 -18.73 16.23
C ASN A 121 -44.35 -17.53 15.95
N GLY A 122 -43.33 -17.71 15.10
CA GLY A 122 -42.23 -16.77 14.92
C GLY A 122 -41.16 -16.95 16.01
N VAL A 123 -39.90 -16.69 15.66
CA VAL A 123 -38.77 -16.70 16.61
C VAL A 123 -37.80 -15.58 16.31
N THR A 124 -37.34 -14.88 17.35
CA THR A 124 -36.26 -13.88 17.25
C THR A 124 -34.93 -14.58 17.54
N ARG A 125 -34.00 -14.54 16.58
CA ARG A 125 -32.65 -15.15 16.70
C ARG A 125 -31.59 -14.08 16.45
N LYS A 126 -30.55 -14.05 17.29
CA LYS A 126 -29.39 -13.18 17.08
C LYS A 126 -28.51 -13.76 15.98
N LEU A 127 -28.34 -13.02 14.88
CA LEU A 127 -27.44 -13.35 13.79
C LEU A 127 -26.22 -12.42 13.84
N ALA A 128 -25.02 -12.98 14.09
CA ALA A 128 -23.78 -12.20 14.07
C ALA A 128 -23.17 -12.24 12.67
N LEU A 129 -23.18 -11.11 11.96
CA LEU A 129 -22.58 -10.97 10.62
C LEU A 129 -21.25 -10.24 10.72
N GLN A 130 -20.18 -10.83 10.16
CA GLN A 130 -18.90 -10.16 9.97
C GLN A 130 -18.80 -9.63 8.54
N LYS A 131 -18.71 -8.30 8.40
CA LYS A 131 -18.56 -7.61 7.11
C LYS A 131 -17.19 -6.94 7.05
N ASN A 132 -16.38 -7.31 6.07
CA ASN A 132 -15.12 -6.62 5.80
C ASN A 132 -15.41 -5.42 4.90
N VAL A 133 -15.32 -4.22 5.47
CA VAL A 133 -15.48 -2.96 4.73
C VAL A 133 -14.10 -2.36 4.49
N ILE A 134 -13.70 -2.25 3.21
CA ILE A 134 -12.53 -1.44 2.86
C ILE A 134 -12.90 0.01 3.15
N CYS A 135 -12.24 0.59 4.14
CA CYS A 135 -12.42 1.97 4.48
C CYS A 135 -11.74 2.86 3.42
N GLY A 136 -12.47 3.17 2.34
CA GLY A 136 -11.99 4.10 1.31
C GLY A 136 -11.90 5.56 1.80
N LYS A 137 -12.37 5.85 3.02
CA LYS A 137 -12.38 7.20 3.61
C LYS A 137 -11.24 7.45 4.59
N CYS A 138 -10.50 6.43 5.05
CA CYS A 138 -9.49 6.61 6.09
C CYS A 138 -8.16 7.19 5.61
N GLU A 139 -7.98 7.33 4.30
CA GLU A 139 -6.79 7.99 3.74
C GLU A 139 -6.64 9.40 4.34
N GLY A 140 -5.57 9.59 5.12
CA GLY A 140 -5.26 10.85 5.79
C GLY A 140 -6.10 11.18 7.03
N MET A 141 -7.05 10.34 7.44
CA MET A 141 -7.84 10.56 8.67
C MET A 141 -6.94 10.59 9.90
N LYS A 142 -7.35 11.36 10.92
CA LYS A 142 -6.61 11.50 12.18
C LYS A 142 -7.02 10.39 13.16
N ASP A 143 -6.15 10.17 14.14
CA ASP A 143 -6.50 9.38 15.32
C ASP A 143 -7.76 9.93 16.01
N GLY A 144 -8.61 9.04 16.52
CA GLY A 144 -9.90 9.37 17.14
C GLY A 144 -10.99 9.85 16.20
N GLN A 145 -10.72 9.99 14.90
CA GLN A 145 -11.72 10.46 13.93
C GLN A 145 -12.79 9.40 13.70
N LYS A 146 -14.07 9.82 13.64
CA LYS A 146 -15.23 8.92 13.58
C LYS A 146 -15.72 8.72 12.14
N ILE A 147 -16.07 7.48 11.80
CA ILE A 147 -16.76 7.09 10.57
C ILE A 147 -18.13 6.57 10.97
N VAL A 148 -19.19 7.23 10.52
CA VAL A 148 -20.57 6.85 10.81
C VAL A 148 -21.14 6.06 9.63
N PHE A 149 -21.71 4.91 9.93
CA PHE A 149 -22.47 4.06 9.01
C PHE A 149 -23.93 4.08 9.46
N HIS A 150 -24.74 4.85 8.74
CA HIS A 150 -26.13 5.07 9.12
C HIS A 150 -26.99 3.82 8.90
N GLY A 151 -27.83 3.47 9.88
CA GLY A 151 -28.76 2.34 9.78
C GLY A 151 -28.10 0.96 9.72
N GLU A 152 -26.82 0.85 10.09
CA GLU A 152 -26.07 -0.42 10.10
C GLU A 152 -25.90 -0.98 11.53
N GLY A 153 -26.57 -0.39 12.52
CA GLY A 153 -26.62 -0.86 13.90
C GLY A 153 -27.52 -2.06 14.10
N ASP A 154 -27.70 -2.47 15.37
CA ASP A 154 -28.56 -3.61 15.70
C ASP A 154 -30.01 -3.35 15.25
N GLN A 155 -30.60 -4.34 14.60
CA GLN A 155 -31.97 -4.29 14.11
C GLN A 155 -32.89 -5.04 15.08
N GLU A 156 -33.91 -4.34 15.58
CA GLU A 156 -34.99 -4.89 16.39
C GLU A 156 -36.33 -4.80 15.65
N PRO A 157 -37.29 -5.72 15.89
CA PRO A 157 -38.64 -5.61 15.32
C PRO A 157 -39.29 -4.26 15.69
N ASP A 158 -39.94 -3.63 14.71
CA ASP A 158 -40.65 -2.34 14.85
C ASP A 158 -39.77 -1.11 15.21
N LEU A 159 -38.45 -1.25 15.21
CA LEU A 159 -37.48 -0.16 15.42
C LEU A 159 -36.58 0.01 14.20
N GLU A 160 -36.31 1.28 13.85
CA GLU A 160 -35.31 1.59 12.83
C GLU A 160 -33.91 1.28 13.38
N PRO A 161 -33.05 0.56 12.62
CA PRO A 161 -31.69 0.27 13.04
C PRO A 161 -30.90 1.54 13.35
N GLY A 162 -30.12 1.50 14.42
CA GLY A 162 -29.22 2.60 14.78
C GLY A 162 -28.01 2.74 13.86
N ASP A 163 -27.08 3.62 14.23
CA ASP A 163 -25.85 3.85 13.48
C ASP A 163 -24.66 3.08 14.07
N VAL A 164 -23.78 2.57 13.20
CA VAL A 164 -22.46 2.07 13.62
C VAL A 164 -21.45 3.21 13.51
N ILE A 165 -20.83 3.55 14.62
CA ILE A 165 -19.79 4.59 14.69
C ILE A 165 -18.45 3.91 14.92
N ILE A 166 -17.60 3.92 13.90
CA ILE A 166 -16.22 3.44 13.99
C ILE A 166 -15.32 4.60 14.39
N VAL A 167 -14.68 4.51 15.53
CA VAL A 167 -13.62 5.45 15.95
C VAL A 167 -12.29 4.86 15.50
N LEU A 168 -11.52 5.63 14.73
CA LEU A 168 -10.18 5.20 14.34
C LEU A 168 -9.24 5.29 15.54
N ASP A 169 -8.50 4.20 15.78
CA ASP A 169 -7.46 4.10 16.79
C ASP A 169 -6.12 3.88 16.09
N GLN A 170 -5.25 4.89 16.11
CA GLN A 170 -3.96 4.85 15.44
C GLN A 170 -2.96 4.08 16.29
N LYS A 171 -2.59 2.89 15.81
CA LYS A 171 -1.50 2.11 16.40
C LYS A 171 -0.14 2.76 16.15
N ASP A 172 0.75 2.60 17.11
CA ASP A 172 2.15 2.98 16.96
C ASP A 172 2.82 2.18 15.85
N HIS A 173 3.68 2.86 15.09
CA HIS A 173 4.45 2.27 14.02
C HIS A 173 5.93 2.23 14.41
N GLY A 174 6.62 1.12 14.13
CA GLY A 174 7.99 0.90 14.61
C GLY A 174 9.04 1.86 14.05
N VAL A 175 8.81 2.42 12.85
CA VAL A 175 9.74 3.33 12.17
C VAL A 175 9.27 4.79 12.16
N PHE A 176 8.04 5.03 11.69
CA PHE A 176 7.47 6.37 11.55
C PHE A 176 6.60 6.76 12.75
N GLN A 177 6.74 8.00 13.18
CA GLN A 177 5.85 8.64 14.13
C GLN A 177 5.08 9.75 13.42
N ARG A 178 3.74 9.70 13.48
CA ARG A 178 2.91 10.75 12.88
C ARG A 178 2.88 12.00 13.77
N ARG A 179 3.08 13.17 13.17
CA ARG A 179 2.83 14.48 13.79
C ARG A 179 1.93 15.30 12.87
N GLY A 180 0.62 15.27 13.13
CA GLY A 180 -0.35 15.93 12.26
C GLY A 180 -0.39 15.31 10.87
N HIS A 181 0.07 16.06 9.87
CA HIS A 181 0.21 15.60 8.48
C HIS A 181 1.63 15.14 8.14
N ASP A 182 2.60 15.40 9.02
CA ASP A 182 3.98 15.04 8.80
C ASP A 182 4.30 13.68 9.42
N LEU A 183 5.31 13.02 8.86
CA LEU A 183 5.89 11.80 9.40
C LEU A 183 7.28 12.12 9.93
N VAL A 184 7.62 11.61 11.11
CA VAL A 184 8.93 11.76 11.72
C VAL A 184 9.59 10.39 11.80
N THR A 185 10.84 10.28 11.38
CA THR A 185 11.64 9.06 11.52
C THR A 185 13.05 9.39 12.01
N LYS A 186 13.70 8.43 12.65
CA LYS A 186 15.08 8.55 13.12
C LYS A 186 16.00 7.72 12.22
N MET A 187 16.94 8.38 11.55
CA MET A 187 17.92 7.73 10.70
C MET A 187 19.28 7.71 11.38
N ARG A 188 19.87 6.52 11.51
CA ARG A 188 21.23 6.36 12.04
C ARG A 188 22.23 6.48 10.90
N ILE A 189 23.22 7.35 11.07
CA ILE A 189 24.34 7.54 10.13
C ILE A 189 25.67 7.46 10.87
N GLN A 190 26.72 7.01 10.20
CA GLN A 190 28.07 6.98 10.76
C GLN A 190 28.68 8.39 10.79
N LEU A 191 29.68 8.61 11.65
CA LEU A 191 30.40 9.88 11.67
C LEU A 191 31.03 10.24 10.31
N SER A 192 31.59 9.25 9.60
CA SER A 192 32.12 9.45 8.25
C SER A 192 31.03 9.85 7.25
N GLU A 193 29.85 9.22 7.32
CA GLU A 193 28.68 9.57 6.50
C GLU A 193 28.17 10.99 6.79
N ALA A 194 28.23 11.42 8.05
CA ALA A 194 27.81 12.73 8.50
C ALA A 194 28.75 13.87 8.03
N LEU A 195 30.03 13.58 7.81
CA LEU A 195 31.05 14.55 7.39
C LEU A 195 31.33 14.51 5.87
N CYS A 196 31.36 13.31 5.29
CA CYS A 196 31.76 13.07 3.90
C CYS A 196 30.56 12.90 2.96
N GLY A 197 29.34 13.02 3.46
CA GLY A 197 28.11 12.75 2.71
C GLY A 197 27.78 11.26 2.67
N PHE A 198 26.55 10.95 2.27
CA PHE A 198 26.05 9.57 2.23
C PHE A 198 24.99 9.38 1.16
N LYS A 199 24.66 8.12 0.89
CA LYS A 199 23.51 7.71 0.09
C LYS A 199 22.81 6.54 0.78
N LYS A 200 21.60 6.77 1.28
CA LYS A 200 20.77 5.76 1.97
C LYS A 200 19.38 5.69 1.36
N THR A 201 18.69 4.60 1.66
CA THR A 201 17.31 4.37 1.23
C THR A 201 16.36 4.43 2.41
N ILE A 202 15.14 4.92 2.17
CA ILE A 202 14.01 4.82 3.10
C ILE A 202 12.85 4.16 2.36
N GLU A 203 12.25 3.16 2.99
CA GLU A 203 10.99 2.57 2.55
C GLU A 203 9.83 3.37 3.13
N THR A 204 8.96 3.89 2.27
CA THR A 204 7.78 4.67 2.65
C THR A 204 6.58 3.77 2.97
N LEU A 205 5.55 4.34 3.60
CA LEU A 205 4.31 3.60 3.95
C LEU A 205 3.51 3.10 2.74
N ASP A 206 3.78 3.61 1.54
CA ASP A 206 3.19 3.14 0.27
C ASP A 206 4.10 2.15 -0.47
N ASN A 207 5.11 1.59 0.20
CA ASN A 207 6.08 0.62 -0.32
C ASN A 207 6.99 1.14 -1.44
N ARG A 208 7.13 2.46 -1.59
CA ARG A 208 8.16 3.04 -2.46
C ARG A 208 9.50 3.10 -1.71
N VAL A 209 10.59 3.11 -2.46
CA VAL A 209 11.94 3.28 -1.93
C VAL A 209 12.48 4.63 -2.37
N LEU A 210 12.69 5.52 -1.41
CA LEU A 210 13.29 6.82 -1.65
C LEU A 210 14.80 6.74 -1.43
N VAL A 211 15.57 7.30 -2.37
CA VAL A 211 17.02 7.43 -2.24
C VAL A 211 17.34 8.84 -1.74
N ILE A 212 17.96 8.91 -0.58
CA ILE A 212 18.36 10.16 0.06
C ILE A 212 19.87 10.26 -0.01
N SER A 213 20.36 11.39 -0.50
CA SER A 213 21.78 11.67 -0.54
C SER A 213 22.10 13.02 0.03
N SER A 214 23.14 13.07 0.85
CA SER A 214 23.80 14.31 1.26
C SER A 214 25.09 14.48 0.47
N ARG A 215 25.41 15.72 0.09
CA ARG A 215 26.58 16.03 -0.73
C ARG A 215 27.85 15.97 0.13
N PRO A 216 28.97 15.47 -0.40
CA PRO A 216 30.25 15.57 0.31
C PRO A 216 30.57 17.02 0.70
N GLY A 217 30.94 17.22 1.98
CA GLY A 217 31.19 18.54 2.55
C GLY A 217 29.98 19.20 3.21
N GLU A 218 28.77 18.67 3.05
CA GLU A 218 27.61 19.07 3.86
C GLU A 218 27.63 18.31 5.19
N VAL A 219 27.89 19.02 6.28
CA VAL A 219 27.97 18.40 7.62
C VAL A 219 26.58 18.25 8.22
N ILE A 220 26.26 17.04 8.66
CA ILE A 220 25.04 16.73 9.40
C ILE A 220 25.38 16.50 10.88
N LYS A 221 24.76 17.29 11.75
CA LYS A 221 24.99 17.20 13.19
C LYS A 221 24.14 16.10 13.81
N HIS A 222 24.56 15.62 14.98
CA HIS A 222 23.71 14.74 15.77
C HIS A 222 22.41 15.49 16.16
N GLY A 223 21.27 14.85 15.96
CA GLY A 223 19.95 15.43 16.21
C GLY A 223 19.43 16.37 15.13
N ASP A 224 20.20 16.60 14.06
CA ASP A 224 19.80 17.50 12.97
C ASP A 224 18.54 16.99 12.26
N LEU A 225 17.70 17.93 11.81
CA LEU A 225 16.41 17.65 11.19
C LEU A 225 16.43 18.09 9.72
N LYS A 226 16.21 17.15 8.80
CA LYS A 226 15.95 17.48 7.39
C LYS A 226 14.58 16.98 6.97
N CYS A 227 13.98 17.64 5.98
CA CYS A 227 12.65 17.28 5.48
C CYS A 227 12.67 16.91 4.01
N ILE A 228 11.78 15.99 3.65
CA ILE A 228 11.43 15.64 2.28
C ILE A 228 9.96 16.04 2.10
N TYR A 229 9.71 17.03 1.26
CA TYR A 229 8.38 17.52 0.99
C TYR A 229 7.53 16.47 0.26
N ASN A 230 6.22 16.47 0.52
CA ASN A 230 5.22 15.61 -0.11
C ASN A 230 5.40 14.09 0.14
N GLU A 231 6.15 13.71 1.17
CA GLU A 231 6.36 12.30 1.55
C GLU A 231 5.83 11.97 2.96
N GLY A 232 4.99 12.85 3.53
CA GLY A 232 4.28 12.64 4.79
C GLY A 232 2.92 11.94 4.63
N MET A 233 2.04 12.14 5.61
CA MET A 233 0.67 11.60 5.56
C MET A 233 -0.19 12.34 4.52
N PRO A 234 -1.08 11.65 3.79
CA PRO A 234 -2.09 12.28 2.97
C PRO A 234 -2.97 13.22 3.79
N ILE A 235 -3.43 14.30 3.17
CA ILE A 235 -4.41 15.20 3.78
C ILE A 235 -5.80 14.63 3.55
N TYR A 236 -6.57 14.50 4.64
CA TYR A 236 -7.95 14.01 4.56
C TYR A 236 -8.79 14.87 3.60
N LYS A 237 -9.51 14.21 2.68
CA LYS A 237 -10.26 14.80 1.54
C LYS A 237 -9.43 15.38 0.40
N SER A 238 -8.11 15.46 0.55
CA SER A 238 -7.18 15.85 -0.52
C SER A 238 -6.02 14.84 -0.60
N PRO A 239 -6.27 13.61 -1.12
CA PRO A 239 -5.26 12.54 -1.10
C PRO A 239 -4.02 12.84 -1.95
N MET A 240 -4.14 13.76 -2.91
CA MET A 240 -3.03 14.23 -3.76
C MET A 240 -2.06 15.12 -2.99
N ASP A 241 -2.52 15.74 -1.90
CA ASP A 241 -1.70 16.58 -1.04
C ASP A 241 -1.19 15.75 0.14
N LYS A 242 0.12 15.75 0.35
CA LYS A 242 0.78 15.05 1.45
C LYS A 242 1.58 16.03 2.29
N GLY A 243 1.72 15.73 3.58
CA GLY A 243 2.66 16.44 4.44
C GLY A 243 4.12 16.13 4.10
N SER A 244 5.02 16.44 5.02
CA SER A 244 6.46 16.22 4.88
C SER A 244 6.94 15.00 5.66
N LEU A 245 7.97 14.34 5.14
CA LEU A 245 8.75 13.36 5.90
C LEU A 245 9.95 14.08 6.54
N ILE A 246 9.94 14.15 7.86
CA ILE A 246 11.00 14.73 8.69
C ILE A 246 11.90 13.61 9.17
N ILE A 247 13.20 13.76 8.94
CA ILE A 247 14.23 12.80 9.30
C ILE A 247 15.12 13.44 10.34
N GLN A 248 15.17 12.82 11.52
CA GLN A 248 16.12 13.14 12.56
C GLN A 248 17.35 12.26 12.42
N PHE A 249 18.51 12.87 12.24
CA PHE A 249 19.77 12.16 12.10
C PHE A 249 20.40 11.85 13.45
N LEU A 250 20.69 10.58 13.69
CA LEU A 250 21.45 10.11 14.85
C LEU A 250 22.83 9.69 14.37
N VAL A 251 23.82 10.54 14.63
CA VAL A 251 25.21 10.24 14.30
C VAL A 251 25.75 9.22 15.30
N GLN A 252 26.26 8.10 14.77
CA GLN A 252 26.95 7.06 15.52
C GLN A 252 28.46 7.30 15.44
N PHE A 253 29.07 7.44 16.61
CA PHE A 253 30.52 7.49 16.72
C PHE A 253 31.09 6.08 16.64
N PRO A 254 32.31 5.91 16.09
CA PRO A 254 33.02 4.64 16.13
C PRO A 254 33.26 4.15 17.57
N GLU A 255 33.43 2.84 17.72
CA GLU A 255 33.72 2.21 19.02
C GLU A 255 35.10 2.63 19.57
N GLN A 256 35.31 2.44 20.88
CA GLN A 256 36.60 2.72 21.51
C GLN A 256 37.71 1.88 20.84
N HIS A 257 38.87 2.49 20.64
CA HIS A 257 40.03 1.85 19.97
C HIS A 257 39.83 1.46 18.50
N TRP A 258 38.82 1.99 17.80
CA TRP A 258 38.61 1.74 16.37
C TRP A 258 39.79 2.16 15.47
N LEU A 259 40.57 3.16 15.90
CA LEU A 259 41.73 3.67 15.17
C LEU A 259 43.02 3.43 15.97
N PRO A 260 44.04 2.80 15.38
CA PRO A 260 45.37 2.66 15.98
C PRO A 260 46.02 4.02 16.33
N ARG A 261 46.80 4.05 17.42
CA ARG A 261 47.39 5.29 17.97
C ARG A 261 48.30 6.02 16.99
N ASP A 262 49.02 5.29 16.14
CA ASP A 262 49.90 5.81 15.09
C ASP A 262 49.15 6.64 14.03
N LYS A 263 47.84 6.41 13.87
CA LYS A 263 47.00 7.12 12.89
C LYS A 263 46.19 8.27 13.49
N LEU A 264 46.20 8.46 14.81
CA LEU A 264 45.45 9.55 15.46
C LEU A 264 45.93 10.93 15.01
N ASN A 265 47.24 11.10 14.82
CA ASN A 265 47.82 12.36 14.33
C ASN A 265 47.30 12.72 12.93
N MET A 266 47.04 11.73 12.07
CA MET A 266 46.45 11.97 10.74
C MET A 266 44.99 12.42 10.84
N LEU A 267 44.22 11.85 11.77
CA LEU A 267 42.83 12.25 12.00
C LEU A 267 42.76 13.68 12.55
N GLU A 268 43.63 14.02 13.49
CA GLU A 268 43.71 15.35 14.09
C GLU A 268 44.05 16.43 13.06
N ALA A 269 44.95 16.14 12.11
CA ALA A 269 45.27 17.06 11.03
C ALA A 269 44.11 17.34 10.05
N LEU A 270 43.07 16.50 10.03
CA LEU A 270 41.89 16.65 9.16
C LEU A 270 40.71 17.34 9.86
N LEU A 271 40.74 17.43 11.19
CA LEU A 271 39.68 18.04 12.00
C LEU A 271 40.04 19.48 12.39
N PRO A 272 39.07 20.29 12.85
CA PRO A 272 39.36 21.61 13.38
C PRO A 272 40.42 21.55 14.49
N PRO A 273 41.33 22.55 14.56
CA PRO A 273 42.38 22.57 15.57
C PRO A 273 41.79 22.58 16.97
N ARG A 274 42.48 21.92 17.91
CA ARG A 274 42.11 21.99 19.33
C ARG A 274 42.28 23.42 19.83
N GLU A 275 41.39 23.83 20.74
CA GLU A 275 41.58 25.08 21.46
C GLU A 275 42.70 24.91 22.47
N ASP A 276 43.71 25.76 22.38
CA ASP A 276 44.83 25.79 23.33
C ASP A 276 44.38 26.46 24.63
N VAL A 277 44.27 25.67 25.70
CA VAL A 277 43.98 26.17 27.04
C VAL A 277 45.31 26.39 27.77
N MET A 278 45.59 27.64 28.16
CA MET A 278 46.72 27.94 29.04
C MET A 278 46.39 27.49 30.47
N ILE A 279 47.04 26.44 30.92
CA ILE A 279 46.91 25.94 32.29
C ILE A 279 47.82 26.79 33.19
N THR A 280 47.23 27.44 34.19
CA THR A 280 47.97 28.20 35.21
C THR A 280 48.11 27.38 36.50
N ASP A 281 49.08 27.75 37.34
CA ASP A 281 49.34 27.07 38.62
C ASP A 281 48.18 27.17 39.63
N GLU A 282 47.18 28.00 39.35
CA GLU A 282 45.96 28.18 40.14
C GLU A 282 44.84 27.18 39.75
N MET A 283 45.06 26.37 38.70
CA MET A 283 44.07 25.42 38.20
C MET A 283 44.33 24.01 38.74
N ASP A 284 43.33 23.41 39.38
CA ASP A 284 43.40 22.02 39.81
C ASP A 284 43.23 21.06 38.62
N GLN A 285 44.22 20.18 38.42
CA GLN A 285 44.13 19.12 37.42
C GLN A 285 43.33 17.94 37.99
N VAL A 286 42.26 17.57 37.30
CA VAL A 286 41.42 16.43 37.66
C VAL A 286 41.32 15.46 36.48
N ASP A 287 41.34 14.18 36.78
CA ASP A 287 41.08 13.13 35.78
C ASP A 287 39.57 12.86 35.68
N LEU A 288 39.10 12.62 34.46
CA LEU A 288 37.72 12.23 34.22
C LEU A 288 37.57 10.73 34.46
N GLU A 289 36.63 10.35 35.32
CA GLU A 289 36.22 8.97 35.56
C GLU A 289 34.84 8.72 34.92
N ASP A 290 34.58 7.45 34.59
CA ASP A 290 33.26 7.05 34.10
C ASP A 290 32.20 7.25 35.18
N PHE A 291 31.09 7.88 34.82
CA PHE A 291 30.00 8.12 35.74
C PHE A 291 29.05 6.91 35.79
N ASP A 292 29.00 6.21 36.93
CA ASP A 292 27.99 5.20 37.22
C ASP A 292 26.87 5.79 38.11
N PRO A 293 25.63 5.97 37.57
CA PRO A 293 24.51 6.50 38.34
C PRO A 293 24.13 5.66 39.56
N SER A 294 24.49 4.37 39.60
CA SER A 294 24.11 3.46 40.68
C SER A 294 24.95 3.67 41.96
N GLU A 295 26.20 4.13 41.84
CA GLU A 295 27.07 4.37 42.99
C GLU A 295 26.66 5.59 43.83
N GLN A 296 25.93 6.55 43.24
CA GLN A 296 25.40 7.72 43.96
C GLN A 296 24.33 7.37 44.99
N THR A 297 23.53 6.33 44.74
CA THR A 297 22.42 5.93 45.64
C THR A 297 22.95 5.38 46.97
N TYR A 298 24.12 4.75 46.96
CA TYR A 298 24.81 4.26 48.16
C TYR A 298 25.45 5.38 48.98
N ARG A 299 26.02 6.40 48.34
CA ARG A 299 26.62 7.55 49.06
C ARG A 299 25.59 8.38 49.82
N ASN A 300 24.35 8.45 49.31
CA ASN A 300 23.28 9.22 49.96
C ASN A 300 22.53 8.46 51.08
N SER A 301 22.79 7.15 51.26
CA SER A 301 22.15 6.32 52.29
C SER A 301 23.08 5.92 53.44
N GLY A 302 24.35 6.37 53.43
CA GLY A 302 25.37 5.95 54.40
C GLY A 302 25.78 6.99 55.44
N GLY A 303 25.12 8.15 55.50
CA GLY A 303 25.50 9.26 56.37
C GLY A 303 24.44 9.60 57.41
N GLU A 304 24.23 8.74 58.40
CA GLU A 304 23.74 9.06 59.76
C GLU A 304 23.65 7.76 60.57
N ALA A 305 24.75 7.39 61.23
CA ALA A 305 24.78 6.30 62.22
C ALA A 305 25.84 6.59 63.29
N TYR A 306 25.66 7.69 64.01
CA TYR A 306 26.19 7.86 65.37
C TYR A 306 25.03 8.37 66.24
N GLU A 307 24.09 7.49 66.56
CA GLU A 307 23.26 7.64 67.76
C GLU A 307 23.88 6.74 68.82
N GLU A 308 24.59 7.37 69.76
CA GLU A 308 25.06 6.75 70.99
C GLU A 308 23.86 6.68 71.95
N ASP A 309 23.58 5.47 72.42
CA ASP A 309 22.40 5.09 73.20
C ASP A 309 22.17 5.97 74.44
N GLU A 310 21.01 6.62 74.56
CA GLU A 310 20.47 6.99 75.88
C GLU A 310 18.95 6.72 75.99
N GLU A 311 18.65 5.99 77.05
CA GLU A 311 17.43 5.27 77.42
C GLU A 311 16.18 6.18 77.56
N GLY A 312 15.07 5.83 76.91
CA GLY A 312 13.78 6.49 77.13
C GLY A 312 12.58 5.77 76.50
N PRO A 313 11.48 5.51 77.23
CA PRO A 313 10.38 4.70 76.70
C PRO A 313 9.26 5.60 76.14
N ARG A 314 8.69 5.23 74.97
CA ARG A 314 7.24 4.93 74.78
C ARG A 314 6.70 5.19 73.37
N THR A 315 5.70 4.34 73.08
CA THR A 315 4.49 4.54 72.26
C THR A 315 4.61 4.52 70.75
N GLY A 316 4.16 3.39 70.18
CA GLY A 316 3.87 3.25 68.77
C GLY A 316 2.59 3.96 68.34
N VAL A 317 2.47 4.15 67.03
CA VAL A 317 1.21 4.41 66.35
C VAL A 317 1.29 3.73 64.98
N GLN A 318 0.36 2.82 64.70
CA GLN A 318 0.20 2.14 63.42
C GLN A 318 -1.00 2.77 62.73
N CYS A 319 -0.80 3.43 61.59
CA CYS A 319 -1.87 3.92 60.74
C CYS A 319 -1.86 3.16 59.40
N GLN A 320 -2.91 2.35 59.20
CA GLN A 320 -3.43 1.93 57.91
C GLN A 320 -4.17 3.11 57.25
N THR A 321 -4.10 3.20 55.92
CA THR A 321 -5.19 3.66 55.03
C THR A 321 -4.85 3.15 53.62
N SER A 322 -5.63 2.23 53.04
CA SER A 322 -6.91 2.39 52.32
C SER A 322 -6.72 2.70 50.85
#